data_AF-A0A9N9NTT8-F1
#
_entry.id   AF-A0A9N9NTT8-F1
#
_cell.length_a   1.000
_cell.length_b   1.000
_cell.length_c   1.000
_cell.angle_alpha   90.00
_cell.angle_beta   90.00
_cell.angle_gamma   90.00
#
_symmetry.space_group_name_H-M   'P 1'
#
loop_
_entity.id
_entity.type
_entity.pdbx_description
1 polymer ?
#
loop_
_entity_poly.entity_id
_entity_poly.type
_entity_poly.pdbx_seq_one_letter_code
_entity_poly.pdbx_strand_id
1 'polypeptide(L)'
;VTKNVAQVVQDHVKKGNLALTLGGDHSLAMGTVFGTFSVHPDAVLIWIDAHADINTPETTDSGNIHGCPVSFLMGIAGEVEGFEWLKPVLRPDRLVYIGLRDVDLPEKKILKENNIAAYSMHEVDKYGIGKVVEMALDRVNPKRDRPIHLSFDVDALDPSVAPST
;
A
#
# COMPACT_ATOMS: atom_id res chain seq x y z
N VAL A 1 2.75 -7.21 16.69
CA VAL A 1 3.77 -6.20 16.32
C VAL A 1 3.15 -5.01 15.62
N THR A 2 2.43 -5.21 14.51
CA THR A 2 1.79 -4.15 13.69
C THR A 2 0.90 -3.17 14.49
N LYS A 3 0.13 -3.65 15.48
CA LYS A 3 -0.63 -2.78 16.39
C LYS A 3 0.23 -1.76 17.16
N ASN A 4 1.41 -2.17 17.62
CA ASN A 4 2.33 -1.27 18.33
C ASN A 4 2.97 -0.28 17.36
N VAL A 5 3.30 -0.72 16.14
CA VAL A 5 3.80 0.15 15.07
C VAL A 5 2.77 1.23 14.73
N ALA A 6 1.48 0.86 14.62
CA ALA A 6 0.40 1.82 14.41
C ALA A 6 0.38 2.91 15.49
N GLN A 7 0.50 2.54 16.76
CA GLN A 7 0.50 3.51 17.86
C GLN A 7 1.69 4.49 17.77
N VAL A 8 2.90 3.96 17.53
CA VAL A 8 4.12 4.79 17.43
C VAL A 8 4.05 5.74 16.23
N VAL A 9 3.59 5.25 15.08
CA VAL A 9 3.38 6.09 13.88
C VAL A 9 2.33 7.16 14.16
N GLN A 10 1.19 6.79 14.74
CA GLN A 10 0.13 7.73 15.09
C GLN A 10 0.64 8.84 16.01
N ASP A 11 1.47 8.51 17.01
CA ASP A 11 2.01 9.47 17.97
C ASP A 11 3.00 10.45 17.34
N HIS A 12 3.80 10.00 16.36
CA HIS A 12 4.69 10.86 15.60
C HIS A 12 3.92 11.77 14.64
N VAL A 13 2.95 11.23 13.91
CA VAL A 13 2.13 11.98 12.95
C VAL A 13 1.29 13.04 13.67
N LYS A 14 0.70 12.75 14.84
CA LYS A 14 -0.02 13.74 15.67
C LYS A 14 0.84 14.94 16.09
N LYS A 15 2.16 14.77 16.18
CA LYS A 15 3.11 15.84 16.52
C LYS A 15 3.54 16.64 15.29
N GLY A 16 3.04 16.31 14.10
CA GLY A 16 3.47 16.91 12.84
C GLY A 16 4.82 16.41 12.33
N ASN A 17 5.34 15.31 12.89
CA ASN A 17 6.61 14.74 12.44
C ASN A 17 6.38 13.83 11.22
N LEU A 18 7.37 13.79 10.32
CA LEU A 18 7.47 12.74 9.31
C LEU A 18 7.82 11.41 9.99
N ALA A 19 6.93 10.43 9.91
CA ALA A 19 7.17 9.09 10.43
C ALA A 19 7.86 8.23 9.36
N LEU A 20 9.19 8.09 9.46
CA LEU A 20 9.97 7.16 8.64
C LEU A 20 10.09 5.82 9.38
N THR A 21 9.56 4.76 8.80
CA THR A 21 9.65 3.39 9.33
C THR A 21 10.58 2.59 8.43
N LEU A 22 11.61 1.96 9.03
CA LEU A 22 12.48 1.01 8.33
C LEU A 22 11.95 -0.39 8.60
N GLY A 23 11.63 -1.11 7.53
CA GLY A 23 10.87 -2.36 7.59
C GLY A 23 11.63 -3.57 8.14
N GLY A 24 10.84 -4.56 8.55
CA GLY A 24 10.99 -5.96 8.13
C GLY A 24 10.12 -6.18 6.89
N ASP A 25 9.38 -7.28 6.79
CA ASP A 25 8.48 -7.53 5.65
C ASP A 25 7.31 -6.53 5.56
N HIS A 26 6.65 -6.51 4.38
CA HIS A 26 5.65 -5.50 4.03
C HIS A 26 4.34 -5.59 4.85
N SER A 27 4.13 -6.64 5.66
CA SER A 27 2.99 -6.71 6.57
C SER A 27 2.96 -5.56 7.59
N LEU A 28 4.11 -4.95 7.87
CA LEU A 28 4.23 -3.75 8.70
C LEU A 28 3.41 -2.58 8.19
N ALA A 29 3.11 -2.53 6.89
CA ALA A 29 2.27 -1.50 6.27
C ALA A 29 0.86 -1.44 6.88
N MET A 30 0.31 -2.56 7.38
CA MET A 30 -0.94 -2.54 8.15
C MET A 30 -0.86 -1.57 9.34
N GLY A 31 0.29 -1.53 10.02
CA GLY A 31 0.52 -0.63 11.13
C GLY A 31 0.79 0.81 10.69
N THR A 32 1.71 1.00 9.76
CA THR A 32 2.17 2.34 9.35
C THR A 32 1.07 3.13 8.63
N VAL A 33 0.33 2.48 7.72
CA VAL A 33 -0.79 3.09 7.00
C VAL A 33 -1.92 3.38 7.97
N PHE A 34 -2.32 2.43 8.81
CA PHE A 34 -3.39 2.65 9.79
C PHE A 34 -3.06 3.79 10.77
N GLY A 35 -1.84 3.83 11.29
CA GLY A 35 -1.38 4.90 12.17
C GLY A 35 -1.45 6.28 11.51
N THR A 36 -1.03 6.38 10.25
CA THR A 36 -1.09 7.63 9.47
C THR A 36 -2.54 8.05 9.18
N PHE A 37 -3.34 7.13 8.63
CA PHE A 37 -4.72 7.41 8.22
C PHE A 37 -5.65 7.68 9.41
N SER A 38 -5.31 7.18 10.61
CA SER A 38 -6.03 7.51 11.85
C SER A 38 -5.85 8.97 12.28
N VAL A 39 -4.79 9.67 11.83
CA VAL A 39 -4.54 11.10 12.12
C VAL A 39 -4.93 11.98 10.93
N HIS A 40 -4.67 11.48 9.72
CA HIS A 40 -5.05 12.12 8.46
C HIS A 40 -6.02 11.21 7.70
N PRO A 41 -7.31 11.21 8.04
CA PRO A 41 -8.30 10.36 7.38
C PRO A 41 -8.47 10.69 5.90
N ASP A 42 -7.97 11.83 5.42
CA ASP A 42 -7.93 12.25 4.03
C ASP A 42 -6.58 12.00 3.36
N ALA A 43 -5.63 11.30 3.98
CA ALA A 43 -4.38 10.92 3.31
C ALA A 43 -4.62 10.05 2.05
N VAL A 44 -3.63 10.01 1.17
CA VAL A 44 -3.54 9.07 0.04
C VAL A 44 -2.36 8.12 0.23
N LEU A 45 -2.48 6.93 -0.33
CA LEU A 45 -1.46 5.89 -0.30
C LEU A 45 -0.88 5.72 -1.71
N ILE A 46 0.43 5.90 -1.82
CA ILE A 46 1.21 5.49 -2.99
C ILE A 46 1.96 4.22 -2.57
N TRP A 47 1.72 3.14 -3.31
CA TRP A 47 2.33 1.83 -3.09
C TRP A 47 3.29 1.54 -4.24
N ILE A 48 4.60 1.53 -3.94
CA ILE A 48 5.66 1.24 -4.92
C ILE A 48 6.17 -0.15 -4.62
N ASP A 49 5.90 -1.09 -5.53
CA ASP A 49 6.07 -2.53 -5.29
C ASP A 49 6.00 -3.31 -6.61
N ALA A 50 6.65 -4.47 -6.67
CA ALA A 50 6.45 -5.42 -7.77
C ALA A 50 5.10 -6.16 -7.68
N HIS A 51 4.58 -6.30 -6.45
CA HIS A 51 3.38 -7.02 -6.06
C HIS A 51 2.25 -6.08 -5.62
N ALA A 52 1.01 -6.58 -5.61
CA ALA A 52 -0.14 -5.77 -5.21
C ALA A 52 -0.44 -5.84 -3.70
N ASP A 53 0.06 -6.86 -3.01
CA ASP A 53 -0.10 -7.05 -1.57
C ASP A 53 -1.55 -6.93 -1.08
N ILE A 54 -2.48 -7.39 -1.93
CA ILE A 54 -3.93 -7.21 -1.76
C ILE A 54 -4.70 -8.54 -1.78
N ASN A 55 -4.01 -9.68 -1.70
CA ASN A 55 -4.67 -10.95 -1.42
C ASN A 55 -5.42 -10.90 -0.08
N THR A 56 -6.49 -11.69 0.06
CA THR A 56 -7.08 -11.99 1.37
C THR A 56 -6.45 -13.26 1.95
N PRO A 57 -6.60 -13.53 3.25
CA PRO A 57 -6.15 -14.80 3.83
C PRO A 57 -6.71 -16.04 3.14
N GLU A 58 -7.89 -15.93 2.50
CA GLU A 58 -8.53 -17.01 1.75
C GLU A 58 -8.04 -17.14 0.30
N THR A 59 -7.53 -16.07 -0.31
CA THR A 59 -7.09 -16.08 -1.72
C THR A 59 -5.60 -16.28 -1.91
N THR A 60 -4.79 -16.06 -0.87
CA THR A 60 -3.34 -16.27 -0.96
C THR A 60 -2.99 -17.75 -1.11
N ASP A 61 -2.17 -18.08 -2.12
CA ASP A 61 -1.67 -19.45 -2.34
C ASP A 61 -0.57 -19.83 -1.31
N SER A 62 0.14 -18.84 -0.77
CA SER A 62 1.26 -19.06 0.16
C SER A 62 0.85 -19.07 1.63
N GLY A 63 -0.26 -18.43 1.98
CA GLY A 63 -0.65 -18.17 3.37
C GLY A 63 0.16 -17.06 4.05
N ASN A 64 1.12 -16.43 3.36
CA ASN A 64 1.98 -15.40 3.95
C ASN A 64 1.26 -14.05 3.98
N ILE A 65 1.15 -13.46 5.19
CA ILE A 65 0.40 -12.22 5.44
C ILE A 65 1.04 -10.98 4.79
N HIS A 66 2.34 -11.02 4.44
CA HIS A 66 3.00 -9.87 3.78
C HIS A 66 2.38 -9.52 2.42
N GLY A 67 1.76 -10.47 1.72
CA GLY A 67 1.02 -10.24 0.47
C GLY A 67 -0.46 -9.86 0.67
N CYS A 68 -0.89 -9.60 1.91
CA CYS A 68 -2.27 -9.25 2.23
C CYS A 68 -2.50 -7.84 2.84
N PRO A 69 -1.51 -7.01 3.22
CA PRO A 69 -1.74 -5.86 4.09
C PRO A 69 -2.79 -4.88 3.53
N VAL A 70 -2.85 -4.69 2.21
CA VAL A 70 -3.80 -3.76 1.59
C VAL A 70 -5.23 -4.26 1.72
N SER A 71 -5.47 -5.58 1.62
CA SER A 71 -6.83 -6.12 1.75
C SER A 71 -7.40 -5.92 3.16
N PHE A 72 -6.56 -6.00 4.20
CA PHE A 72 -6.94 -5.65 5.57
C PHE A 72 -7.26 -4.16 5.71
N LEU A 73 -6.39 -3.28 5.17
CA LEU A 73 -6.56 -1.84 5.25
C LEU A 73 -7.83 -1.34 4.52
N MET A 74 -8.25 -2.06 3.48
CA MET A 74 -9.48 -1.80 2.72
C MET A 74 -10.72 -2.52 3.29
N GLY A 75 -10.54 -3.46 4.23
CA GLY A 75 -11.63 -4.28 4.77
C GLY A 75 -12.10 -5.42 3.87
N ILE A 76 -11.36 -5.72 2.79
CA ILE A 76 -11.63 -6.82 1.86
C ILE A 76 -11.31 -8.18 2.51
N ALA A 77 -10.30 -8.22 3.37
CA ALA A 77 -9.92 -9.42 4.13
C ALA A 77 -11.01 -9.90 5.12
N GLY A 78 -12.05 -9.12 5.37
CA GLY A 78 -13.09 -9.46 6.33
C GLY A 78 -12.61 -9.43 7.78
N GLU A 79 -13.26 -10.24 8.63
CA GLU A 79 -12.90 -10.40 10.04
C GLU A 79 -11.89 -11.55 10.18
N VAL A 80 -10.69 -11.22 10.63
CA VAL A 80 -9.58 -12.17 10.81
C VAL A 80 -9.14 -12.14 12.27
N GLU A 81 -9.05 -13.32 12.87
CA GLU A 81 -8.65 -13.48 14.28
C GLU A 81 -7.26 -12.86 14.53
N GLY A 82 -7.16 -12.05 15.59
CA GLY A 82 -5.94 -11.33 15.96
C GLY A 82 -5.75 -9.98 15.27
N PHE A 83 -6.61 -9.63 14.30
CA PHE A 83 -6.59 -8.36 13.57
C PHE A 83 -7.81 -7.47 13.85
N GLU A 84 -8.59 -7.76 14.89
CA GLU A 84 -9.83 -7.03 15.23
C GLU A 84 -9.61 -5.54 15.52
N TRP A 85 -8.38 -5.19 15.91
CA TRP A 85 -7.93 -3.83 16.17
C TRP A 85 -7.79 -2.99 14.89
N LEU A 86 -7.57 -3.64 13.74
CA LEU A 86 -7.34 -3.00 12.46
C LEU A 86 -8.69 -2.74 11.79
N LYS A 87 -9.14 -1.49 11.84
CA LYS A 87 -10.37 -1.07 11.14
C LYS A 87 -10.03 -0.62 9.72
N PRO A 88 -10.91 -0.84 8.73
CA PRO A 88 -10.70 -0.36 7.37
C PRO A 88 -10.55 1.17 7.37
N VAL A 89 -9.46 1.66 6.79
CA VAL A 89 -9.14 3.10 6.69
C VAL A 89 -8.88 3.54 5.25
N LEU A 90 -8.58 2.59 4.36
CA LEU A 90 -8.18 2.85 2.98
C LEU A 90 -9.36 2.66 2.04
N ARG A 91 -9.67 3.71 1.27
CA ARG A 91 -10.66 3.62 0.19
C ARG A 91 -9.95 3.37 -1.14
N PRO A 92 -10.59 2.65 -2.09
CA PRO A 92 -10.00 2.38 -3.41
C PRO A 92 -9.56 3.63 -4.17
N ASP A 93 -10.31 4.74 -4.04
CA ASP A 93 -10.03 6.02 -4.70
C ASP A 93 -8.85 6.81 -4.10
N ARG A 94 -8.19 6.25 -3.08
CA ARG A 94 -7.07 6.86 -2.35
C ARG A 94 -5.80 6.02 -2.41
N LEU A 95 -5.82 4.93 -3.17
CA LEU A 95 -4.72 4.01 -3.38
C LEU A 95 -4.27 4.10 -4.85
N VAL A 96 -2.95 4.14 -5.05
CA VAL A 96 -2.35 3.99 -6.36
C VAL A 96 -1.09 3.13 -6.28
N TYR A 97 -0.97 2.18 -7.20
CA TYR A 97 0.21 1.34 -7.36
C TYR A 97 1.13 1.85 -8.46
N ILE A 98 2.44 1.70 -8.27
CA ILE A 98 3.48 1.95 -9.28
C ILE A 98 4.49 0.80 -9.22
N GLY A 99 4.79 0.19 -10.37
CA GLY A 99 5.86 -0.81 -10.48
C GLY A 99 5.40 -2.27 -10.56
N LEU A 100 4.08 -2.50 -10.54
CA LEU A 100 3.51 -3.85 -10.59
C LEU A 100 4.03 -4.63 -11.80
N ARG A 101 4.45 -5.86 -11.55
CA ARG A 101 4.88 -6.81 -12.59
C ARG A 101 4.68 -8.27 -12.23
N ASP A 102 4.41 -8.57 -10.96
CA ASP A 102 4.01 -9.89 -10.49
C ASP A 102 2.75 -9.76 -9.64
N VAL A 103 1.60 -10.11 -10.22
CA VAL A 103 0.28 -9.88 -9.59
C VAL A 103 -0.59 -11.09 -9.83
N ASP A 104 -1.13 -11.64 -8.76
CA ASP A 104 -1.93 -12.86 -8.80
C ASP A 104 -3.28 -12.64 -9.49
N LEU A 105 -3.92 -13.72 -9.94
CA LEU A 105 -5.25 -13.64 -10.55
C LEU A 105 -6.32 -13.07 -9.60
N PRO A 106 -6.40 -13.46 -8.31
CA PRO A 106 -7.32 -12.86 -7.35
C PRO A 106 -7.05 -11.37 -7.15
N GLU A 107 -5.79 -10.95 -7.04
CA GLU A 107 -5.40 -9.55 -6.89
C GLU A 107 -5.81 -8.71 -8.11
N LYS A 108 -5.55 -9.20 -9.33
CA LYS A 108 -6.00 -8.55 -10.57
C LYS A 108 -7.52 -8.34 -10.58
N LYS A 109 -8.27 -9.31 -10.07
CA LYS A 109 -9.73 -9.20 -9.94
C LYS A 109 -10.12 -8.11 -8.94
N ILE A 110 -9.50 -8.10 -7.75
CA ILE A 110 -9.74 -7.08 -6.71
C ILE A 110 -9.44 -5.67 -7.25
N LEU A 111 -8.29 -5.48 -7.90
CA LEU A 111 -7.90 -4.20 -8.50
C LEU A 111 -8.95 -3.69 -9.50
N LYS A 112 -9.43 -4.58 -10.37
CA LYS A 112 -10.42 -4.25 -11.40
C LYS A 112 -11.80 -3.95 -10.82
N GLU A 113 -12.29 -4.79 -9.90
CA GLU A 113 -13.62 -4.64 -9.30
C GLU A 113 -13.74 -3.37 -8.45
N ASN A 114 -12.65 -2.96 -7.81
CA ASN A 114 -12.59 -1.76 -6.98
C ASN A 114 -12.14 -0.50 -7.74
N ASN A 115 -11.85 -0.60 -9.05
CA ASN A 115 -11.33 0.49 -9.88
C ASN A 115 -10.10 1.19 -9.27
N ILE A 116 -9.19 0.38 -8.72
CA ILE A 116 -7.96 0.86 -8.10
C ILE A 116 -6.97 1.26 -9.20
N ALA A 117 -6.31 2.40 -9.00
CA ALA A 117 -5.31 2.88 -9.93
C ALA A 117 -4.04 2.04 -9.81
N ALA A 118 -3.61 1.41 -10.91
CA ALA A 118 -2.41 0.60 -10.93
C ALA A 118 -1.61 0.91 -12.20
N TYR A 119 -0.38 1.37 -12.02
CA TYR A 119 0.57 1.63 -13.08
C TYR A 119 1.67 0.57 -13.00
N SER A 120 1.53 -0.46 -13.82
CA SER A 120 2.49 -1.54 -13.95
C SER A 120 3.78 -1.06 -14.63
N MET A 121 4.78 -1.94 -14.71
CA MET A 121 5.98 -1.67 -15.52
C MET A 121 5.65 -1.37 -16.98
N HIS A 122 4.52 -1.86 -17.52
CA HIS A 122 4.08 -1.50 -18.87
C HIS A 122 3.82 0.01 -19.02
N GLU A 123 3.14 0.63 -18.04
CA GLU A 123 2.90 2.08 -18.05
C GLU A 123 4.20 2.86 -17.84
N VAL A 124 5.12 2.34 -17.00
CA VAL A 124 6.44 2.94 -16.78
C VAL A 124 7.26 2.94 -18.08
N ASP A 125 7.32 1.81 -18.80
CA ASP A 125 8.03 1.72 -20.08
C ASP A 125 7.41 2.62 -21.16
N LYS A 126 6.08 2.70 -21.18
CA LYS A 126 5.35 3.43 -22.20
C LYS A 126 5.40 4.95 -22.03
N TYR A 127 5.30 5.44 -20.79
CA TYR A 127 5.15 6.87 -20.50
C TYR A 127 6.36 7.49 -19.80
N GLY A 128 7.26 6.66 -19.25
CA GLY A 128 8.37 7.09 -18.41
C GLY A 128 7.94 7.37 -16.97
N ILE A 129 8.86 7.14 -16.02
CA ILE A 129 8.57 7.23 -14.58
C ILE A 129 8.04 8.58 -14.13
N GLY A 130 8.58 9.68 -14.69
CA GLY A 130 8.12 11.03 -14.37
C GLY A 130 6.63 11.23 -14.70
N LYS A 131 6.19 10.73 -15.86
CA LYS A 131 4.79 10.86 -16.26
C LYS A 131 3.87 9.95 -15.45
N VAL A 132 4.32 8.74 -15.12
CA VAL A 132 3.57 7.83 -14.26
C VAL A 132 3.32 8.43 -12.87
N VAL A 133 4.33 9.06 -12.27
CA VAL A 133 4.17 9.75 -10.97
C VAL A 133 3.17 10.90 -11.05
N GLU A 134 3.20 11.70 -12.12
CA GLU A 134 2.18 12.74 -12.35
C GLU A 134 0.77 12.14 -12.45
N MET A 135 0.60 11.09 -13.26
CA MET A 135 -0.68 10.40 -13.45
C MET A 135 -1.20 9.80 -12.14
N ALA A 136 -0.31 9.21 -11.34
CA ALA A 136 -0.64 8.67 -10.02
C ALA A 136 -1.15 9.76 -9.08
N LEU A 137 -0.43 10.88 -8.98
CA LEU A 137 -0.85 12.01 -8.15
C LEU A 137 -2.15 12.65 -8.65
N ASP A 138 -2.37 12.77 -9.97
CA ASP A 138 -3.62 13.26 -10.54
C ASP A 138 -4.81 12.36 -10.19
N ARG A 139 -4.58 11.06 -10.11
CA ARG A 139 -5.62 10.08 -9.85
C ARG A 139 -6.10 10.04 -8.41
N VAL A 140 -5.20 10.23 -7.42
CA VAL A 140 -5.54 10.14 -5.98
C VAL A 140 -5.48 11.47 -5.24
N ASN A 141 -4.69 12.44 -5.71
CA ASN A 141 -4.47 13.74 -5.08
C ASN A 141 -4.41 14.91 -6.10
N PRO A 142 -5.47 15.13 -6.92
CA PRO A 142 -5.45 16.09 -8.03
C PRO A 142 -5.18 17.54 -7.59
N LYS A 143 -5.57 17.92 -6.38
CA LYS A 143 -5.36 19.26 -5.82
C LYS A 143 -4.03 19.44 -5.09
N ARG A 144 -3.29 18.34 -4.85
CA ARG A 144 -2.01 18.32 -4.13
C ARG A 144 -2.09 18.91 -2.71
N ASP A 145 -3.25 18.81 -2.08
CA ASP A 145 -3.56 19.37 -0.75
C ASP A 145 -3.69 18.30 0.34
N ARG A 146 -3.68 17.02 -0.03
CA ARG A 146 -3.84 15.88 0.89
C ARG A 146 -2.48 15.31 1.31
N PRO A 147 -2.31 14.85 2.56
CA PRO A 147 -1.10 14.14 2.99
C PRO A 147 -0.86 12.86 2.17
N ILE A 148 0.41 12.52 1.94
CA ILE A 148 0.81 11.32 1.21
C ILE A 148 1.50 10.36 2.19
N HIS A 149 1.02 9.12 2.24
CA HIS A 149 1.78 8.00 2.78
C HIS A 149 2.41 7.24 1.61
N LEU A 150 3.73 7.09 1.63
CA LEU A 150 4.48 6.31 0.65
C LEU A 150 4.88 4.98 1.30
N SER A 151 4.35 3.87 0.79
CA SER A 151 4.88 2.54 1.08
C SER A 151 5.78 2.15 -0.09
N PHE A 152 7.02 1.78 0.22
CA PHE A 152 8.03 1.45 -0.79
C PHE A 152 8.63 0.11 -0.44
N ASP A 153 8.32 -0.92 -1.23
CA ASP A 153 9.05 -2.18 -1.23
C ASP A 153 10.29 -2.05 -2.12
N VAL A 154 11.42 -2.53 -1.62
CA VAL A 154 12.68 -2.50 -2.37
C VAL A 154 12.64 -3.46 -3.56
N ASP A 155 11.81 -4.50 -3.52
CA ASP A 155 11.60 -5.41 -4.63
C ASP A 155 10.92 -4.75 -5.83
N ALA A 156 10.39 -3.52 -5.68
CA ALA A 156 9.92 -2.71 -6.80
C ALA A 156 11.05 -2.41 -7.80
N LEU A 157 12.29 -2.34 -7.30
CA LEU A 157 13.48 -2.15 -8.11
C LEU A 157 13.89 -3.47 -8.79
N ASP A 158 14.61 -3.36 -9.91
CA ASP A 158 15.15 -4.53 -10.59
C ASP A 158 16.15 -5.27 -9.67
N PRO A 159 16.18 -6.62 -9.68
CA PRO A 159 17.11 -7.40 -8.86
C PRO A 159 18.60 -7.07 -9.11
N SER A 160 18.97 -6.50 -10.26
CA SER A 160 20.34 -6.01 -10.49
C SER A 160 20.72 -4.82 -9.59
N VAL A 161 19.74 -4.10 -9.05
CA VAL A 161 19.89 -2.96 -8.14
C VAL A 161 19.61 -3.38 -6.70
N ALA A 162 18.55 -4.17 -6.47
CA ALA A 162 18.14 -4.65 -5.16
C ALA A 162 18.10 -6.20 -5.12
N PRO A 163 19.25 -6.89 -5.08
CA PRO A 163 19.31 -8.36 -5.15
C PRO A 163 18.98 -9.06 -3.82
N SER A 164 18.82 -8.33 -2.71
CA SER A 164 18.66 -8.88 -1.36
C SER A 164 17.25 -8.63 -0.83
N THR A 165 16.26 -9.11 -1.57
CA THR A 165 14.84 -8.99 -1.29
C THR A 165 14.05 -10.14 -1.92
#